data_AF-W1X1S3-F1
#
_entry.id   AF-W1X1S3-F1
#
_cell.length_a   1.000
_cell.length_b   1.000
_cell.length_c   1.000
_cell.angle_alpha   90.00
_cell.angle_beta   90.00
_cell.angle_gamma   90.00
#
_symmetry.space_group_name_H-M   'P 1'
#
loop_
_entity.id
_entity.type
_entity.pdbx_description
1 polymer ?
#
loop_
_entity_poly.entity_id
_entity_poly.type
_entity_poly.pdbx_seq_one_letter_code
_entity_poly.pdbx_strand_id
1 'polypeptide(L)' 'MDIIELFNQNKQISDWQRNLNKSTRQLLMGLSSSTKAITMASCVEENHKILILTSTYSEAERLS' A
#
# COMPACT_ATOMS: atom_id res chain seq x y z
N MET A 1 0.36 -14.48 13.07
CA MET A 1 -0.48 -13.47 12.41
C MET A 1 0.15 -12.11 12.64
N ASP A 2 0.82 -11.57 11.62
CA ASP A 2 1.35 -10.20 11.62
C ASP A 2 0.26 -9.17 11.24
N ILE A 3 0.47 -7.91 11.56
CA ILE A 3 -0.41 -6.80 11.16
C ILE A 3 -0.59 -6.75 9.65
N ILE A 4 0.45 -7.05 8.86
CA ILE A 4 0.35 -7.10 7.40
C ILE A 4 -0.63 -8.19 6.96
N GLU A 5 -0.54 -9.39 7.56
CA GLU A 5 -1.44 -10.50 7.28
C GLU A 5 -2.89 -10.17 7.62
N LEU A 6 -3.13 -9.43 8.72
CA LEU A 6 -4.45 -8.94 9.09
C LEU A 6 -5.02 -7.96 8.04
N PHE A 7 -4.21 -7.01 7.57
CA PHE A 7 -4.64 -6.05 6.54
C PHE A 7 -4.93 -6.71 5.19
N ASN A 8 -4.18 -7.76 4.84
CA ASN A 8 -4.39 -8.52 3.61
C ASN A 8 -5.72 -9.31 3.59
N GLN A 9 -6.38 -9.49 4.73
CA GLN A 9 -7.73 -10.06 4.79
C GLN A 9 -8.81 -9.10 4.27
N ASN A 10 -8.51 -7.80 4.16
CA ASN A 10 -9.45 -6.85 3.58
C ASN A 10 -9.60 -7.11 2.07
N LYS A 11 -10.84 -7.38 1.63
CA LYS A 11 -11.15 -7.71 0.24
C LYS A 11 -10.69 -6.64 -0.76
N GLN A 12 -10.84 -5.35 -0.44
CA GLN A 12 -10.43 -4.26 -1.34
C GLN A 12 -8.90 -4.21 -1.50
N ILE A 13 -8.17 -4.43 -0.40
CA ILE A 13 -6.70 -4.47 -0.42
C ILE A 13 -6.21 -5.69 -1.20
N SER A 14 -6.78 -6.86 -0.94
CA SER A 14 -6.43 -8.10 -1.65
C SER A 14 -6.74 -8.02 -3.15
N ASP A 15 -7.91 -7.47 -3.51
CA ASP A 15 -8.27 -7.29 -4.92
C ASP A 15 -7.36 -6.25 -5.60
N TRP A 16 -6.99 -5.16 -4.92
CA TRP A 16 -6.01 -4.19 -5.42
C TRP A 16 -4.63 -4.83 -5.64
N GLN A 17 -4.12 -5.58 -4.66
CA GLN A 17 -2.82 -6.27 -4.75
C GLN A 17 -2.74 -7.22 -5.96
N ARG A 18 -3.79 -8.02 -6.20
CA ARG A 18 -3.85 -8.93 -7.37
C ARG A 18 -3.77 -8.20 -8.71
N ASN A 19 -4.07 -6.91 -8.72
CA ASN A 19 -4.06 -6.10 -9.93
C ASN A 19 -2.76 -5.30 -10.11
N LEU A 20 -1.80 -5.29 -9.19
CA LEU A 20 -0.62 -4.40 -9.23
C LEU A 20 0.18 -4.44 -10.54
N ASN A 21 0.25 -5.60 -11.19
CA ASN A 21 0.98 -5.78 -12.45
C ASN A 21 0.21 -5.33 -13.71
N LYS A 22 -1.02 -4.82 -13.56
CA LYS A 22 -1.79 -4.27 -14.67
C LYS A 22 -1.35 -2.84 -14.96
N SER A 23 -1.18 -2.51 -16.24
CA SER A 23 -0.85 -1.15 -16.72
C SER A 23 -1.98 -0.13 -16.54
N THR A 24 -3.16 -0.58 -16.10
CA THR A 24 -4.31 0.28 -15.83
C THR A 24 -4.17 1.01 -14.50
N ARG A 25 -4.49 2.31 -14.48
CA ARG A 25 -4.57 3.10 -13.26
C ARG A 25 -5.56 2.49 -12.26
N GLN A 26 -5.12 2.34 -11.01
CA GLN A 26 -5.95 1.84 -9.91
C GLN A 26 -6.18 2.93 -8.88
N LEU A 27 -7.30 2.84 -8.16
CA LEU A 27 -7.68 3.74 -7.08
C LEU A 27 -8.18 2.92 -5.89
N LEU A 28 -7.50 3.06 -4.75
CA LEU A 28 -7.94 2.51 -3.47
C LEU A 28 -8.29 3.69 -2.55
N MET A 29 -9.51 3.67 -1.99
CA MET A 29 -10.04 4.75 -1.16
C MET A 29 -10.33 4.26 0.26
N GLY A 30 -10.66 5.19 1.17
CA GLY A 30 -11.07 4.84 2.55
C GLY A 30 -9.90 4.50 3.48
N LEU A 31 -8.66 4.83 3.11
CA LEU A 31 -7.48 4.60 3.94
C LEU A 31 -7.10 5.86 4.73
N SER A 32 -6.92 5.70 6.04
CA SER A 32 -6.34 6.73 6.91
C SER A 32 -4.83 6.91 6.62
N SER A 33 -4.16 7.85 7.30
CA SER A 33 -2.73 8.10 7.06
C SER A 33 -1.85 6.89 7.37
N SER A 34 -2.00 6.27 8.55
CA SER A 34 -1.21 5.07 8.93
C SER A 34 -1.60 3.85 8.10
N THR A 35 -2.87 3.69 7.77
CA THR A 35 -3.34 2.57 6.95
C THR A 35 -2.79 2.60 5.52
N LYS A 36 -2.59 3.79 4.94
CA LYS A 36 -1.89 3.92 3.63
C LYS A 36 -0.48 3.33 3.70
N ALA A 37 0.29 3.62 4.75
CA ALA A 37 1.65 3.11 4.91
C ALA A 37 1.67 1.57 4.97
N ILE A 38 0.81 0.97 5.82
CA ILE A 38 0.73 -0.49 5.96
C ILE A 38 0.27 -1.16 4.67
N THR A 39 -0.68 -0.54 3.96
CA THR A 39 -1.17 -1.06 2.66
C THR A 39 -0.08 -1.05 1.59
N MET A 40 0.81 -0.04 1.60
CA MET A 40 1.96 -0.02 0.69
C MET A 40 3.04 -1.01 1.11
N ALA A 41 3.27 -1.19 2.43
CA ALA A 41 4.20 -2.19 2.93
C ALA A 41 3.75 -3.63 2.59
N SER A 42 2.44 -3.88 2.58
CA SER A 42 1.90 -5.22 2.31
C SER A 42 2.04 -5.70 0.87
N CYS A 43 2.42 -4.82 -0.07
CA CYS A 43 2.70 -5.20 -1.46
C CYS A 43 4.18 -5.22 -1.83
N VAL A 44 5.09 -4.97 -0.89
CA VAL A 44 6.53 -5.06 -1.13
C VAL A 44 6.97 -6.51 -0.98
N GLU A 45 7.24 -7.17 -2.10
CA GLU A 45 7.90 -8.48 -2.14
C GLU A 45 9.44 -8.32 -2.16
N GLU A 46 10.17 -9.36 -1.74
CA GLU A 46 11.63 -9.38 -1.82
C GLU A 46 12.09 -9.11 -3.27
N ASN A 47 13.00 -8.14 -3.44
CA ASN A 47 13.54 -7.66 -4.72
C ASN A 47 12.60 -6.79 -5.58
N HIS A 48 11.42 -6.40 -5.09
CA HIS A 48 10.58 -5.40 -5.74
C HIS A 48 10.81 -4.00 -5.15
N LYS A 49 11.13 -3.02 -5.99
CA LYS A 49 11.29 -1.63 -5.57
C LYS A 49 10.01 -0.85 -5.87
N ILE A 50 9.47 -0.18 -4.86
CA ILE A 50 8.33 0.72 -5.01
C ILE A 50 8.79 2.18 -4.88
N LEU A 51 8.19 3.08 -5.68
CA LEU A 51 8.33 4.52 -5.52
C LEU A 51 7.03 5.06 -4.92
N ILE A 52 7.11 5.64 -3.72
CA ILE A 52 5.97 6.29 -3.07
C ILE A 52 6.08 7.80 -3.28
N LEU A 53 5.04 8.39 -3.87
CA LEU A 53 4.91 9.84 -4.02
C LEU A 53 3.87 10.35 -3.03
N THR A 54 4.25 11.32 -2.21
CA THR A 54 3.37 12.00 -1.26
C THR A 54 3.09 13.44 -1.71
N SER A 55 2.06 14.07 -1.15
CA SER A 55 1.71 15.45 -1.51
C SER A 55 2.66 16.48 -0.87
N THR A 56 3.26 16.12 0.27
CA THR A 56 4.17 16.98 1.03
C THR A 56 5.36 16.20 1.58
N TYR A 57 6.44 16.92 1.90
CA TYR A 57 7.60 16.37 2.59
C TYR A 57 7.24 15.77 3.96
N SER A 58 6.38 16.44 4.72
CA SER A 58 5.95 15.97 6.04
C SER A 58 5.21 14.63 6.00
N GLU A 59 4.52 14.31 4.90
CA GLU A 59 3.92 12.98 4.69
C GLU A 59 4.98 11.92 4.36
N ALA A 60 6.03 12.29 3.60
CA ALA A 60 7.14 11.38 3.29
C ALA A 60 7.94 11.04 4.54
N GLU A 61 8.23 12.01 5.40
CA GLU A 61 8.96 11.81 6.67
C GLU A 61 8.22 10.93 7.68
N ARG A 62 6.90 10.76 7.54
CA ARG A 62 6.15 9.80 8.37
C ARG A 62 6.26 8.37 7.87
N LEU A 63 6.82 8.16 6.68
CA LEU A 63 7.05 6.87 6.04
C LEU A 63 8.52 6.44 6.10
N SER A 64 9.44 7.33 6.47
CA SER A 64 10.87 7.05 6.67
C SER A 64 11.17 6.41 8.02
#